data_AF-A0A930U8N2-F1
#
_entry.id   AF-A0A930U8N2-F1
#
_cell.length_a   1.000
_cell.length_b   1.000
_cell.length_c   1.000
_cell.angle_alpha   90.00
_cell.angle_beta   90.00
_cell.angle_gamma   90.00
#
_symmetry.space_group_name_H-M   'P 1'
#
loop_
_entity.id
_entity.type
_entity.pdbx_description
1 polymer ?
#
loop_
_entity_poly.entity_id
_entity_poly.type
_entity_poly.pdbx_seq_one_letter_code
_entity_poly.pdbx_strand_id
1 'polypeptide(L)'
;MSYQARIIFGKEQVKKFHKNELFADFERSINVKEYTFEANAESVAFYKGIGEAIERLEFEVIRESEDKINIEKEDEDKFNYWVFIEKYFPKYHSCDNVLLSNILTKKLYGEKICKRDKKYIKGWDIRKELFELDKKLLCEAFENYFETVYPVINS
;
A
#
# COMPACT_ATOMS: atom_id res chain seq x y z
N MET A 1 8.25 -17.35 -12.71
CA MET A 1 6.88 -17.75 -12.35
C MET A 1 6.88 -17.83 -10.84
N SER A 2 5.95 -17.18 -10.16
CA SER A 2 5.83 -17.19 -8.70
C SER A 2 4.52 -17.86 -8.32
N TYR A 3 4.55 -18.66 -7.25
CA TYR A 3 3.37 -19.27 -6.68
C TYR A 3 3.04 -18.55 -5.39
N GLN A 4 1.85 -17.96 -5.33
CA GLN A 4 1.39 -17.25 -4.14
C GLN A 4 0.38 -18.12 -3.41
N ALA A 5 0.61 -18.29 -2.11
CA ALA A 5 -0.30 -18.98 -1.22
C ALA A 5 -0.71 -18.06 -0.09
N ARG A 6 -2.02 -17.95 0.13
CA ARG A 6 -2.58 -17.31 1.33
C ARG A 6 -3.16 -18.39 2.22
N ILE A 7 -2.68 -18.46 3.45
CA ILE A 7 -3.01 -19.53 4.41
C ILE A 7 -3.59 -18.92 5.67
N ILE A 8 -4.70 -19.49 6.13
CA ILE A 8 -5.28 -19.20 7.44
C ILE A 8 -4.81 -20.28 8.41
N PHE A 9 -4.32 -19.89 9.59
CA PHE A 9 -3.99 -20.77 10.70
C PHE A 9 -5.00 -20.63 11.85
N GLY A 10 -5.15 -21.68 12.64
CA GLY A 10 -6.04 -21.73 13.80
C GLY A 10 -7.42 -22.35 13.50
N LYS A 11 -7.80 -23.35 14.30
CA LYS A 11 -9.07 -24.09 14.15
C LYS A 11 -10.31 -23.21 14.17
N GLU A 12 -10.34 -22.18 15.03
CA GLU A 12 -11.47 -21.25 15.10
C GLU A 12 -11.51 -20.31 13.89
N GLN A 13 -10.35 -19.88 13.39
CA GLN A 13 -10.26 -19.01 12.22
C GLN A 13 -10.64 -19.75 10.94
N VAL A 14 -10.25 -21.02 10.80
CA VAL A 14 -10.68 -21.90 9.70
C VAL A 14 -12.20 -22.10 9.74
N LYS A 15 -12.79 -22.32 10.93
CA LYS A 15 -14.26 -22.40 11.06
C LYS A 15 -14.96 -21.10 10.68
N LYS A 16 -14.44 -19.95 11.10
CA LYS A 16 -14.97 -18.63 10.73
C LYS A 16 -14.95 -18.44 9.21
N PHE A 17 -13.84 -18.83 8.57
CA PHE A 17 -13.70 -18.79 7.12
C PHE A 17 -14.80 -19.60 6.41
N HIS A 18 -15.02 -20.86 6.80
CA HIS A 18 -16.08 -21.69 6.20
C HIS A 18 -17.51 -21.17 6.44
N LYS A 19 -17.71 -20.35 7.47
CA LYS A 19 -18.99 -19.70 7.77
C LYS A 19 -19.15 -18.32 7.11
N ASN A 20 -18.16 -17.85 6.34
CA ASN A 20 -18.10 -16.49 5.80
C ASN A 20 -18.20 -15.39 6.88
N GLU A 21 -17.70 -15.66 8.09
CA GLU A 21 -17.61 -14.66 9.16
C GLU A 21 -16.41 -13.73 8.94
N LEU A 22 -16.57 -12.45 9.28
CA LEU A 22 -15.48 -11.48 9.18
C LEU A 22 -14.43 -11.71 10.29
N PHE A 23 -13.16 -11.63 9.91
CA PHE A 23 -12.05 -11.56 10.86
C PHE A 23 -11.91 -10.13 11.39
N ALA A 24 -11.70 -9.99 12.69
CA ALA A 24 -11.17 -8.73 13.22
C ALA A 24 -9.75 -8.47 12.70
N ASP A 25 -9.32 -7.22 12.62
CA ASP A 25 -8.02 -6.84 12.06
C ASP A 25 -6.84 -7.53 12.74
N PHE A 26 -6.90 -7.66 14.08
CA PHE A 26 -5.88 -8.37 14.84
C PHE A 26 -5.84 -9.87 14.52
N GLU A 27 -7.00 -10.52 14.39
CA GLU A 27 -7.08 -11.94 14.02
C GLU A 27 -6.48 -12.19 12.64
N ARG A 28 -6.75 -11.28 11.70
CA ARG A 28 -6.20 -11.34 10.35
C ARG A 28 -4.68 -11.23 10.37
N SER A 29 -4.12 -10.27 11.11
CA SER A 29 -2.68 -10.03 11.18
C SER A 29 -1.88 -11.22 11.77
N ILE A 30 -2.49 -11.92 12.73
CA ILE A 30 -1.86 -13.05 13.42
C ILE A 30 -2.01 -14.33 12.60
N ASN A 31 -3.21 -14.60 12.10
CA ASN A 31 -3.58 -15.93 11.61
C ASN A 31 -3.57 -16.06 10.09
N VAL A 32 -3.56 -14.97 9.34
CA VAL A 32 -3.48 -15.01 7.87
C VAL A 32 -2.06 -14.68 7.44
N LYS A 33 -1.44 -15.61 6.72
CA LYS A 33 -0.07 -15.45 6.20
C LYS A 33 -0.04 -15.64 4.70
N GLU A 34 0.82 -14.85 4.07
CA GLU A 34 1.09 -14.88 2.64
C GLU A 34 2.49 -15.42 2.41
N TYR A 35 2.59 -16.38 1.49
CA TYR A 35 3.83 -17.03 1.11
C TYR A 35 4.02 -16.92 -0.40
N THR A 36 5.26 -16.72 -0.81
CA THR A 36 5.67 -16.72 -2.22
C THR A 36 6.70 -17.80 -2.41
N PHE A 37 6.49 -18.65 -3.41
CA PHE A 37 7.40 -19.71 -3.80
C PHE A 37 7.90 -19.49 -5.21
N GLU A 38 9.17 -19.81 -5.46
CA GLU A 38 9.79 -19.67 -6.77
C GLU A 38 9.48 -20.87 -7.68
N ALA A 39 9.08 -22.01 -7.09
CA ALA A 39 8.70 -23.21 -7.80
C ALA A 39 7.52 -23.96 -7.13
N ASN A 40 6.73 -24.67 -7.93
CA ASN A 40 5.63 -25.53 -7.44
C ASN A 40 6.15 -26.62 -6.48
N ALA A 41 7.33 -27.18 -6.76
CA ALA A 41 7.95 -28.16 -5.88
C ALA A 41 8.18 -27.63 -4.45
N GLU A 42 8.44 -26.33 -4.29
CA GLU A 42 8.61 -25.69 -2.99
C GLU A 42 7.27 -25.55 -2.25
N SER A 43 6.20 -25.13 -2.93
CA SER A 43 4.88 -25.03 -2.31
C SER A 43 4.35 -26.41 -1.88
N VAL A 44 4.54 -27.44 -2.69
CA VAL A 44 4.17 -28.82 -2.36
C VAL A 44 4.95 -29.34 -1.15
N ALA A 45 6.27 -29.11 -1.11
CA ALA A 45 7.10 -29.50 0.04
C ALA A 45 6.68 -28.74 1.31
N PHE A 46 6.37 -27.46 1.18
CA PHE A 46 5.89 -26.62 2.27
C PHE A 46 4.58 -27.12 2.87
N TYR A 47 3.55 -27.39 2.05
CA TYR A 47 2.27 -27.91 2.54
C TYR A 47 2.38 -29.29 3.16
N LYS A 48 3.25 -30.14 2.61
CA LYS A 48 3.56 -31.44 3.21
C LYS A 48 4.17 -31.26 4.59
N GLY A 49 5.16 -30.38 4.73
CA GLY A 49 5.79 -30.08 6.02
C GLY A 49 4.80 -29.52 7.05
N ILE A 50 3.92 -28.60 6.65
CA ILE A 50 2.87 -28.09 7.53
C ILE A 50 1.89 -29.20 7.92
N GLY A 51 1.40 -29.99 6.97
CA GLY A 51 0.44 -31.07 7.25
C GLY A 51 1.00 -32.20 8.12
N GLU A 52 2.33 -32.38 8.13
CA GLU A 52 3.03 -33.31 9.04
C GLU A 52 3.25 -32.69 10.43
N ALA A 53 3.50 -31.38 10.52
CA ALA A 53 3.75 -30.68 11.77
C ALA A 53 2.47 -30.26 12.51
N ILE A 54 1.40 -30.04 11.75
CA ILE A 54 0.16 -29.44 12.21
C ILE A 54 -0.98 -30.32 11.68
N GLU A 55 -1.77 -30.92 12.58
CA GLU A 55 -2.95 -31.70 12.17
C GLU A 55 -3.81 -30.84 11.22
N ARG A 56 -4.16 -31.40 10.05
CA ARG A 56 -4.82 -30.76 8.89
C ARG A 56 -6.02 -29.84 9.16
N LEU A 57 -6.55 -29.83 10.39
CA LEU A 57 -7.66 -29.00 10.85
C LEU A 57 -7.24 -27.62 11.39
N GLU A 58 -5.95 -27.34 11.49
CA GLU A 58 -5.45 -26.07 12.02
C GLU A 58 -5.00 -25.09 10.94
N PHE A 59 -5.07 -25.43 9.65
CA PHE A 59 -4.83 -24.47 8.59
C PHE A 59 -5.67 -24.74 7.33
N GLU A 60 -5.95 -23.70 6.55
CA GLU A 60 -6.66 -23.77 5.27
C GLU A 60 -5.97 -22.86 4.25
N VAL A 61 -5.73 -23.37 3.05
CA VAL A 61 -5.19 -22.57 1.93
C VAL A 61 -6.35 -21.89 1.22
N ILE A 62 -6.45 -20.56 1.33
CA ILE A 62 -7.61 -19.78 0.87
C ILE A 62 -7.42 -19.14 -0.50
N ARG A 63 -6.19 -19.11 -1.01
CA ARG A 63 -5.89 -18.68 -2.38
C ARG A 63 -4.57 -19.32 -2.83
N GLU A 64 -4.63 -20.06 -3.92
CA GLU A 64 -3.47 -20.46 -4.70
C GLU A 64 -3.58 -19.82 -6.07
N SER A 65 -2.58 -19.03 -6.46
CA SER A 65 -2.47 -18.56 -7.83
C SER A 65 -1.07 -18.82 -8.37
N GLU A 66 -1.04 -19.46 -9.54
CA GLU A 66 0.14 -19.52 -10.39
C GLU A 66 0.16 -18.22 -11.20
N ASP A 67 1.14 -17.36 -10.93
CA ASP A 67 1.22 -16.07 -11.59
C ASP A 67 1.56 -16.26 -13.08
N LYS A 68 0.55 -16.32 -13.94
CA LYS A 68 0.61 -15.52 -15.17
C LYS A 68 0.31 -14.11 -14.73
N ILE A 69 1.32 -13.24 -14.81
CA ILE A 69 1.29 -11.81 -14.53
C ILE A 69 -0.12 -11.25 -14.80
N ASN A 70 -0.92 -11.11 -13.76
CA ASN A 70 -2.21 -10.44 -13.78
C ASN A 70 -2.19 -9.45 -12.62
N ILE A 71 -1.57 -8.30 -12.91
CA ILE A 71 -1.71 -7.07 -12.13
C ILE A 71 -3.13 -6.56 -12.39
N GLU A 72 -4.15 -7.26 -11.93
CA GLU A 72 -5.54 -6.79 -12.00
C GLU A 72 -6.30 -7.37 -10.80
N LYS A 73 -6.14 -6.70 -9.65
CA LYS A 73 -7.10 -6.55 -8.53
C LYS A 73 -6.38 -6.06 -7.27
N GLU A 74 -5.92 -4.81 -7.29
CA GLU A 74 -5.46 -4.05 -6.11
C GLU A 74 -5.79 -2.55 -6.27
N ASP A 75 -6.96 -2.21 -6.84
CA ASP A 75 -7.31 -0.82 -7.21
C ASP A 75 -8.37 -0.15 -6.32
N GLU A 76 -8.79 -0.73 -5.20
CA GLU A 76 -9.73 -0.04 -4.29
C GLU A 76 -9.08 0.75 -3.14
N ASP A 77 -7.77 0.59 -2.87
CA ASP A 77 -7.13 1.24 -1.70
C ASP A 77 -5.70 1.74 -1.94
N LYS A 78 -5.33 2.01 -3.20
CA LYS A 78 -4.01 2.61 -3.46
C LYS A 78 -4.03 4.09 -3.10
N PHE A 79 -3.31 4.46 -2.04
CA PHE A 79 -3.14 5.85 -1.62
C PHE A 79 -2.72 6.72 -2.81
N ASN A 80 -3.62 7.61 -3.25
CA ASN A 80 -3.34 8.56 -4.31
C ASN A 80 -2.88 9.88 -3.70
N TYR A 81 -1.57 10.10 -3.76
CA TYR A 81 -0.90 11.28 -3.23
C TYR A 81 -1.57 12.60 -3.66
N TRP A 82 -1.78 12.80 -4.96
CA TRP A 82 -2.32 14.07 -5.47
C TRP A 82 -3.76 14.31 -5.06
N VAL A 83 -4.59 13.25 -5.06
CA VAL A 83 -5.97 13.34 -4.56
C VAL A 83 -6.00 13.68 -3.07
N PHE A 84 -5.09 13.09 -2.28
CA PHE A 84 -4.99 13.37 -0.85
C PHE A 84 -4.56 14.82 -0.58
N ILE A 85 -3.51 15.28 -1.26
CA ILE A 85 -3.00 16.65 -1.13
C ILE A 85 -4.04 17.67 -1.60
N GLU A 86 -4.71 17.45 -2.74
CA GLU A 86 -5.77 18.34 -3.22
C GLU A 86 -6.93 18.47 -2.23
N LYS A 87 -7.29 17.37 -1.57
CA LYS A 87 -8.41 17.32 -0.64
C LYS A 87 -8.11 17.97 0.72
N TYR A 88 -6.91 17.78 1.26
CA TYR A 88 -6.61 18.14 2.65
C TYR A 88 -5.50 19.18 2.82
N PHE A 89 -4.68 19.46 1.82
CA PHE A 89 -3.65 20.49 1.95
C PHE A 89 -4.26 21.90 1.88
N PRO A 90 -3.98 22.78 2.85
CA PRO A 90 -4.59 24.09 2.89
C PRO A 90 -4.02 24.95 1.76
N LYS A 91 -4.88 25.69 1.05
CA LYS A 91 -4.48 26.58 -0.06
C LYS A 91 -3.78 25.85 -1.21
N TYR A 92 -4.15 24.60 -1.49
CA TYR A 92 -3.63 23.79 -2.59
C TYR A 92 -3.42 24.57 -3.90
N HIS A 93 -4.43 25.30 -4.36
CA HIS A 93 -4.38 26.09 -5.62
C HIS A 93 -3.57 27.39 -5.54
N SER A 94 -3.05 27.77 -4.37
CA SER A 94 -2.37 29.04 -4.14
C SER A 94 -1.06 28.88 -3.37
N CYS A 95 -0.50 27.67 -3.36
CA CYS A 95 0.76 27.37 -2.68
C CYS A 95 1.88 27.09 -3.67
N ASP A 96 2.94 27.92 -3.63
CA ASP A 96 4.12 27.77 -4.49
C ASP A 96 4.83 26.42 -4.28
N ASN A 97 4.74 25.85 -3.08
CA ASN A 97 5.31 24.54 -2.77
C ASN A 97 4.60 23.40 -3.50
N VAL A 98 3.26 23.48 -3.65
CA VAL A 98 2.49 22.49 -4.43
C VAL A 98 2.86 22.59 -5.91
N LEU A 99 2.97 23.82 -6.44
CA LEU A 99 3.42 24.05 -7.81
C LEU A 99 4.84 23.51 -8.04
N LEU A 100 5.75 23.76 -7.09
CA LEU A 100 7.13 23.28 -7.15
C LEU A 100 7.20 21.75 -7.10
N SER A 101 6.41 21.09 -6.23
CA SER A 101 6.33 19.63 -6.15
C SER A 101 5.86 19.04 -7.49
N ASN A 102 4.84 19.65 -8.11
CA ASN A 102 4.37 19.23 -9.44
C ASN A 102 5.48 19.38 -10.51
N ILE A 103 6.21 20.50 -10.51
CA ILE A 103 7.34 20.73 -11.45
C ILE A 103 8.46 19.69 -11.26
N LEU A 104 8.83 19.40 -10.02
CA LEU A 104 9.89 18.44 -9.69
C LEU A 104 9.45 17.01 -10.02
N THR A 105 8.20 16.65 -9.74
CA THR A 105 7.58 15.37 -10.11
C THR A 105 7.64 15.16 -11.62
N LYS A 106 7.17 16.14 -12.40
CA LYS A 106 7.25 16.10 -13.87
C LYS A 106 8.68 15.94 -14.35
N LYS A 107 9.63 16.65 -13.73
CA LYS A 107 11.05 16.53 -14.09
C LYS A 107 11.60 15.13 -13.79
N LEU A 108 11.22 14.52 -12.67
CA LEU A 108 11.65 13.18 -12.25
C LEU A 108 11.15 12.09 -13.20
N TYR A 109 9.90 12.18 -13.64
CA TYR A 109 9.29 11.24 -14.59
C TYR A 109 9.61 11.53 -16.06
N GLY A 110 10.45 12.53 -16.33
CA GLY A 110 10.86 12.88 -17.70
C GLY A 110 9.81 13.63 -18.51
N GLU A 111 8.77 14.15 -17.86
CA GLU A 111 7.72 14.95 -18.49
C GLU A 111 8.21 16.34 -18.93
N LYS A 112 7.46 16.95 -19.85
CA LYS A 112 7.79 18.25 -20.43
C LYS A 112 7.46 19.39 -19.46
N ILE A 113 8.49 19.95 -18.84
CA ILE A 113 8.42 21.23 -18.11
C ILE A 113 8.87 22.42 -18.97
N CYS A 114 8.41 23.63 -18.64
CA CYS A 114 8.70 24.82 -19.44
C CYS A 114 10.17 25.27 -19.32
N LYS A 115 10.64 26.12 -20.25
CA LYS A 115 12.04 26.58 -20.28
C LYS A 115 12.44 27.35 -19.01
N ARG A 116 11.51 28.11 -18.43
CA ARG A 116 11.74 28.89 -17.21
C ARG A 116 11.97 27.95 -16.02
N ASP A 117 11.11 26.96 -15.85
CA ASP A 117 11.21 25.97 -14.75
C ASP A 117 12.48 25.13 -14.88
N LYS A 118 12.83 24.69 -16.11
CA LYS A 118 14.09 23.98 -16.37
C LYS A 118 15.32 24.77 -15.93
N LYS A 119 15.29 26.09 -16.14
CA LYS A 119 16.39 26.97 -15.73
C LYS A 119 16.39 27.18 -14.21
N TYR A 120 15.21 27.27 -13.60
CA TYR A 120 15.02 27.45 -12.17
C TYR A 120 15.57 26.28 -11.35
N ILE A 121 15.22 25.04 -11.72
CA ILE A 121 15.67 23.83 -11.02
C ILE A 121 17.02 23.28 -11.51
N LYS A 122 17.77 24.07 -12.29
CA LYS A 122 19.01 23.61 -12.92
C LYS A 122 20.07 23.35 -11.85
N GLY A 123 20.58 22.12 -11.81
CA GLY A 123 21.63 21.71 -10.86
C GLY A 123 21.12 21.27 -9.49
N TRP A 124 19.80 21.22 -9.30
CA TRP A 124 19.21 20.69 -8.08
C TRP A 124 19.23 19.17 -8.06
N ASP A 125 19.33 18.58 -6.87
CA ASP A 125 19.04 17.16 -6.66
C ASP A 125 17.52 16.96 -6.61
N ILE A 126 16.92 16.72 -7.77
CA ILE A 126 15.47 16.64 -7.93
C ILE A 126 14.83 15.63 -6.97
N ARG A 127 15.48 14.49 -6.71
CA ARG A 127 14.91 13.46 -5.82
C ARG A 127 14.89 13.93 -4.38
N LYS A 128 16.01 14.50 -3.91
CA LYS A 128 16.12 14.99 -2.54
C LYS A 128 15.19 16.17 -2.29
N GLU A 129 15.17 17.15 -3.20
CA GLU A 129 14.33 18.35 -3.06
C GLU A 129 12.84 18.00 -3.11
N LEU A 130 12.44 17.08 -3.99
CA LEU A 130 11.06 16.59 -4.05
C LEU A 130 10.67 15.86 -2.77
N PHE A 131 11.53 14.99 -2.24
CA PHE A 131 11.25 14.26 -1.01
C PHE A 131 11.01 15.18 0.19
N GLU A 132 11.88 16.16 0.42
CA GLU A 132 11.73 17.10 1.54
C GLU A 132 10.49 17.99 1.38
N LEU A 133 10.14 18.34 0.15
CA LEU A 133 8.95 19.14 -0.17
C LEU A 133 7.67 18.33 0.06
N ASP A 134 7.59 17.13 -0.49
CA ASP A 134 6.42 16.25 -0.36
C ASP A 134 6.19 15.84 1.10
N LYS A 135 7.26 15.64 1.88
CA LYS A 135 7.15 15.40 3.33
C LYS A 135 6.41 16.54 4.03
N LYS A 136 6.75 17.80 3.74
CA LYS A 136 6.07 18.97 4.35
C LYS A 136 4.61 19.05 3.93
N LEU A 137 4.35 18.90 2.64
CA LEU A 137 2.99 18.92 2.09
C LEU A 137 2.12 17.82 2.72
N LEU A 138 2.66 16.61 2.86
CA LEU A 138 1.95 15.50 3.50
C LEU A 138 1.69 15.75 4.97
N CYS A 139 2.68 16.24 5.73
CA CYS A 139 2.47 16.53 7.16
C CYS A 139 1.30 17.50 7.37
N GLU A 140 1.28 18.63 6.67
CA GLU A 140 0.20 19.62 6.79
C GLU A 140 -1.14 19.06 6.30
N ALA A 141 -1.15 18.28 5.21
CA ALA A 141 -2.36 17.63 4.72
C ALA A 141 -2.90 16.59 5.72
N PHE A 142 -2.03 15.84 6.39
CA PHE A 142 -2.42 14.89 7.43
C PHE A 142 -2.97 15.59 8.67
N GLU A 143 -2.36 16.68 9.12
CA GLU A 143 -2.87 17.49 10.24
C GLU A 143 -4.31 17.95 9.94
N ASN A 144 -4.55 18.55 8.78
CA ASN A 144 -5.90 18.96 8.37
C ASN A 144 -6.86 17.77 8.20
N TYR A 145 -6.39 16.64 7.68
CA TYR A 145 -7.19 15.42 7.59
C TYR A 145 -7.69 14.99 8.97
N PHE A 146 -6.81 14.92 9.97
CA PHE A 146 -7.17 14.53 11.32
C PHE A 146 -8.14 15.54 11.96
N GLU A 147 -7.91 16.84 11.78
CA GLU A 147 -8.83 17.88 12.26
C GLU A 147 -10.22 17.79 11.62
N THR A 148 -10.28 17.46 10.33
CA THR A 148 -11.54 17.40 9.57
C THR A 148 -12.34 16.13 9.86
N VAL A 149 -11.65 14.98 9.99
CA VAL A 149 -12.29 13.67 10.12
C VAL A 149 -12.52 13.28 11.58
N TYR A 150 -11.65 13.73 12.48
CA TYR A 150 -11.73 13.46 13.92
C TYR A 150 -11.69 14.76 14.73
N PRO A 151 -12.68 15.66 14.56
CA PRO A 151 -12.71 16.91 15.31
C PRO A 151 -12.79 16.59 16.80
N VAL A 152 -11.80 17.05 17.57
CA VAL A 152 -11.84 16.95 19.03
C VAL A 152 -12.97 17.83 19.53
N ILE A 153 -14.07 17.22 19.98
CA ILE A 153 -15.15 17.93 20.66
C ILE A 153 -14.59 18.33 22.04
N ASN A 154 -14.07 19.56 22.14
CA ASN A 154 -13.74 20.14 23.43
C ASN A 154 -15.06 20.43 24.17
N SER A 155 -15.41 19.55 25.11
CA SER A 155 -16.49 19.73 26.09
C SER A 155 -16.02 20.54 27.29
#